data_AF-A0A2H5ZQ43-F1
#
_entry.id   AF-A0A2H5ZQ43-F1
#
_cell.length_a   1.000
_cell.length_b   1.000
_cell.length_c   1.000
_cell.angle_alpha   90.00
_cell.angle_beta   90.00
_cell.angle_gamma   90.00
#
_symmetry.space_group_name_H-M   'P 1'
#
loop_
_entity.id
_entity.type
_entity.pdbx_description
1 polymer ?
#
loop_
_entity_poly.entity_id
_entity_poly.type
_entity_poly.pdbx_seq_one_letter_code
_entity_poly.pdbx_strand_id
1 'polypeptide(L)'
;MPTETPTATPPPPTATHTGTPTTTHSATHTPTPTLPPPTSTPTLTPTPTPPDDDGDGVPNAVENACPAPTALSSCTSPSPGDCNCDGTADGEQSNVSSLPGPNGYLTLWNQSCPQNANVVALMESELPTQDPAALYPFGLVGFTLPECETANLQIIFHGPLQWPLASLEYKKFGPTTPGVLATVGFYVLPGAVFSGNSVSFTLEDNKLGDDTGDDGTIVDQGGPAVPNPMAPVPVVAPLGAFGLVTLLLLTGVCTLWRRGRHVGAARR
;
A
#
# COMPACT_ATOMS: atom_id res chain seq x y z
N MET A 1 -1.85 -50.32 -16.92
CA MET A 1 -2.15 -48.89 -17.12
C MET A 1 -3.35 -48.81 -18.03
N PRO A 2 -4.49 -48.25 -17.62
CA PRO A 2 -5.65 -48.15 -18.49
C PRO A 2 -5.49 -46.95 -19.44
N THR A 3 -5.80 -47.19 -20.71
CA THR A 3 -5.82 -46.21 -21.80
C THR A 3 -7.18 -45.52 -21.81
N GLU A 4 -7.23 -44.24 -21.45
CA GLU A 4 -8.45 -43.44 -21.58
C GLU A 4 -8.56 -42.82 -22.98
N THR A 5 -9.76 -42.91 -23.54
CA THR A 5 -10.13 -42.41 -24.87
C THR A 5 -10.66 -40.98 -24.75
N PRO A 6 -10.19 -40.01 -25.56
CA PRO A 6 -10.67 -38.64 -25.47
C PRO A 6 -12.08 -38.49 -26.05
N THR A 7 -12.96 -37.87 -25.25
CA THR A 7 -14.33 -37.49 -25.63
C THR A 7 -14.32 -36.13 -26.32
N ALA A 8 -14.93 -36.06 -27.51
CA ALA A 8 -14.99 -34.84 -28.31
C ALA A 8 -16.02 -33.84 -27.78
N THR A 9 -15.61 -32.57 -27.67
CA THR A 9 -16.44 -31.44 -27.23
C THR A 9 -17.32 -30.91 -28.38
N PRO A 10 -18.62 -30.62 -28.17
CA PRO A 10 -19.49 -30.07 -29.20
C PRO A 10 -19.24 -28.57 -29.46
N PRO A 11 -19.54 -28.08 -30.67
CA PRO A 11 -19.29 -26.69 -31.07
C PRO A 11 -20.29 -25.69 -30.45
N PRO A 12 -19.89 -24.40 -30.33
CA PRO A 12 -20.70 -23.36 -29.70
C PRO A 12 -21.87 -22.87 -30.58
N PRO A 13 -22.97 -22.40 -29.98
CA PRO A 13 -24.15 -21.92 -30.71
C PRO A 13 -23.96 -20.53 -31.33
N THR A 14 -24.45 -20.39 -32.56
CA THR A 14 -24.47 -19.14 -33.34
C THR A 14 -25.52 -18.16 -32.80
N ALA A 15 -25.10 -16.96 -32.40
CA ALA A 15 -25.99 -15.89 -31.97
C ALA A 15 -26.64 -15.17 -33.17
N THR A 16 -27.97 -15.05 -33.15
CA THR A 16 -28.78 -14.34 -34.14
C THR A 16 -29.11 -12.93 -33.63
N HIS A 17 -28.66 -11.90 -34.33
CA HIS A 17 -29.01 -10.49 -34.05
C HIS A 17 -30.42 -10.18 -34.57
N THR A 18 -31.32 -9.80 -33.66
CA THR A 18 -32.67 -9.28 -34.00
C THR A 18 -32.65 -7.76 -33.88
N GLY A 19 -32.89 -7.05 -34.99
CA GLY A 19 -32.94 -5.59 -35.04
C GLY A 19 -34.26 -5.03 -34.49
N THR A 20 -34.16 -3.98 -33.69
CA THR A 20 -35.29 -3.22 -33.14
C THR A 20 -35.63 -2.04 -34.08
N PRO A 21 -36.90 -1.76 -34.39
CA PRO A 21 -37.29 -0.65 -35.26
C PRO A 21 -37.22 0.71 -34.55
N THR A 22 -36.67 1.69 -35.25
CA THR A 22 -36.55 3.09 -34.85
C THR A 22 -37.88 3.83 -35.04
N THR A 23 -38.45 4.35 -33.95
CA THR A 23 -39.63 5.22 -33.95
C THR A 23 -39.23 6.67 -34.18
N THR A 24 -39.70 7.28 -35.26
CA THR A 24 -39.50 8.71 -35.57
C THR A 24 -40.57 9.56 -34.90
N HIS A 25 -40.19 10.38 -33.91
CA HIS A 25 -41.04 11.45 -33.38
C HIS A 25 -40.65 12.79 -34.02
N SER A 26 -41.64 13.46 -34.62
CA SER A 26 -41.51 14.79 -35.21
C SER A 26 -41.68 15.84 -34.10
N ALA A 27 -40.64 16.64 -33.85
CA ALA A 27 -40.63 17.71 -32.86
C ALA A 27 -40.71 19.09 -33.55
N THR A 28 -41.61 19.94 -33.05
CA THR A 28 -41.79 21.33 -33.46
C THR A 28 -40.57 22.18 -33.07
N HIS A 29 -39.98 22.86 -34.06
CA HIS A 29 -38.80 23.71 -33.87
C HIS A 29 -39.18 25.07 -33.27
N THR A 30 -38.76 25.31 -32.03
CA THR A 30 -38.65 26.64 -31.44
C THR A 30 -37.31 27.25 -31.88
N PRO A 31 -37.25 28.50 -32.37
CA PRO A 31 -35.98 29.12 -32.77
C PRO A 31 -35.08 29.34 -31.55
N THR A 32 -33.97 28.60 -31.53
CA THR A 32 -32.90 28.71 -30.53
C THR A 32 -32.17 30.05 -30.69
N PRO A 33 -31.96 30.83 -29.60
CA PRO A 33 -31.14 32.03 -29.65
C PRO A 33 -29.70 31.67 -30.07
N THR A 34 -29.18 32.37 -31.07
CA THR A 34 -27.81 32.21 -31.58
C THR A 34 -26.80 32.56 -30.49
N LEU A 35 -26.17 31.54 -29.90
CA LEU A 35 -25.02 31.71 -29.00
C LEU A 35 -23.82 32.28 -29.78
N PRO A 36 -23.00 33.14 -29.15
CA PRO A 36 -21.77 33.63 -29.76
C PRO A 36 -20.85 32.44 -30.13
N PRO A 37 -20.02 32.60 -31.18
CA PRO A 37 -19.10 31.55 -31.62
C PRO A 37 -18.23 31.10 -30.45
N PRO A 38 -18.01 29.78 -30.27
CA PRO A 38 -17.19 29.28 -29.18
C PRO A 38 -15.78 29.87 -29.33
N THR A 39 -15.34 30.58 -28.29
CA THR A 39 -13.94 30.99 -28.14
C THR A 39 -13.10 29.73 -28.24
N SER A 40 -12.22 29.67 -29.23
CA SER A 40 -11.31 28.54 -29.45
C SER A 40 -10.52 28.27 -28.18
N THR A 41 -10.87 27.20 -27.48
CA THR A 41 -10.11 26.72 -26.33
C THR A 41 -8.70 26.38 -26.83
N PRO A 42 -7.64 26.96 -26.25
CA PRO A 42 -6.28 26.59 -26.63
C PRO A 42 -6.12 25.09 -26.45
N THR A 43 -5.83 24.40 -27.56
CA THR A 43 -5.46 22.97 -27.51
C THR A 43 -4.13 22.91 -26.79
N LEU A 44 -4.13 22.42 -25.55
CA LEU A 44 -2.90 22.15 -24.82
C LEU A 44 -2.16 21.05 -25.59
N THR A 45 -1.00 21.40 -26.15
CA THR A 45 -0.07 20.40 -26.68
C THR A 45 0.34 19.51 -25.51
N PRO A 46 0.13 18.19 -25.55
CA PRO A 46 0.59 17.32 -24.49
C PRO A 46 2.11 17.42 -24.41
N THR A 47 2.63 17.71 -23.21
CA THR A 47 4.06 17.56 -22.92
C THR A 47 4.42 16.10 -23.18
N PRO A 48 5.48 15.80 -23.96
CA PRO A 48 5.90 14.43 -24.18
C PRO A 48 6.21 13.78 -22.83
N THR A 49 5.69 12.57 -22.61
CA THR A 49 6.09 11.74 -21.47
C THR A 49 7.60 11.52 -21.55
N PRO A 50 8.36 11.74 -20.47
CA PRO A 50 9.76 11.35 -20.41
C PRO A 50 9.95 9.87 -20.77
N PRO A 51 11.10 9.48 -21.36
CA PRO A 51 11.42 8.06 -21.58
C PRO A 51 11.43 7.27 -20.26
N ASP A 52 10.90 6.07 -20.35
CA ASP A 52 10.77 5.02 -19.33
C ASP A 52 11.02 3.73 -20.13
N ASP A 53 12.28 3.29 -20.17
CA ASP A 53 12.73 2.25 -21.11
C ASP A 53 12.34 0.85 -20.66
N ASP A 54 12.14 0.63 -19.36
CA ASP A 54 11.80 -0.65 -18.76
C ASP A 54 10.32 -0.77 -18.34
N GLY A 55 9.57 0.33 -18.36
CA GLY A 55 8.12 0.37 -18.26
C GLY A 55 7.59 0.27 -16.83
N ASP A 56 8.42 0.52 -15.83
CA ASP A 56 8.06 0.38 -14.42
C ASP A 56 7.25 1.57 -13.86
N GLY A 57 7.11 2.64 -14.65
CA GLY A 57 6.41 3.88 -14.32
C GLY A 57 7.31 5.00 -13.79
N VAL A 58 8.62 4.78 -13.69
CA VAL A 58 9.62 5.75 -13.26
C VAL A 58 10.49 6.16 -14.47
N PRO A 59 10.54 7.45 -14.83
CA PRO A 59 11.38 7.86 -15.95
C PRO A 59 12.87 7.59 -15.72
N ASN A 60 13.60 7.14 -16.75
CA ASN A 60 15.05 6.86 -16.67
C ASN A 60 15.84 8.04 -16.09
N ALA A 61 15.44 9.28 -16.38
CA ALA A 61 16.13 10.48 -15.88
C ALA A 61 16.03 10.63 -14.35
N VAL A 62 14.96 10.11 -13.75
CA VAL A 62 14.75 10.06 -12.30
C VAL A 62 15.62 8.98 -11.68
N GLU A 63 15.64 7.80 -12.28
CA GLU A 63 16.41 6.66 -11.76
C GLU A 63 17.92 6.89 -11.87
N ASN A 64 18.37 7.42 -13.01
CA ASN A 64 19.76 7.83 -13.22
C ASN A 64 20.23 8.94 -12.28
N ALA A 65 19.29 9.67 -11.65
CA ALA A 65 19.60 10.71 -10.66
C ALA A 65 19.66 10.17 -9.22
N CYS A 66 19.36 8.88 -9.02
CA CYS A 66 19.44 8.27 -7.71
C CYS A 66 20.90 8.28 -7.19
N PRO A 67 21.12 8.80 -5.96
CA PRO A 67 22.47 8.86 -5.40
C PRO A 67 22.91 7.45 -5.03
N ALA A 68 24.03 7.01 -5.58
CA ALA A 68 24.62 5.73 -5.18
C ALA A 68 24.65 5.60 -3.65
N PRO A 69 24.18 4.49 -3.06
CA PRO A 69 24.04 4.38 -1.63
C PRO A 69 25.42 4.48 -0.97
N THR A 70 25.69 5.63 -0.37
CA THR A 70 26.88 5.83 0.47
C THR A 70 26.87 4.93 1.71
N ALA A 71 25.71 4.33 2.04
CA ALA A 71 25.50 3.46 3.19
C ALA A 71 25.69 1.96 2.90
N LEU A 72 25.69 1.50 1.63
CA LEU A 72 26.00 0.11 1.32
C LEU A 72 27.50 -0.02 1.12
N SER A 73 28.19 -0.63 2.08
CA SER A 73 29.62 -0.94 2.00
C SER A 73 30.00 -1.89 0.85
N SER A 74 29.01 -2.47 0.17
CA SER A 74 29.17 -3.34 -1.00
C SER A 74 29.33 -2.59 -2.33
N CYS A 75 29.00 -1.29 -2.40
CA CYS A 75 29.09 -0.52 -3.64
C CYS A 75 30.54 -0.10 -3.90
N THR A 76 31.31 -0.96 -4.55
CA THR A 76 32.74 -0.66 -4.84
C THR A 76 32.92 0.17 -6.11
N SER A 77 31.90 0.28 -6.97
CA SER A 77 31.89 1.13 -8.16
C SER A 77 30.45 1.27 -8.69
N PRO A 78 29.60 2.10 -8.07
CA PRO A 78 28.23 2.27 -8.54
C PRO A 78 28.26 2.89 -9.94
N SER A 79 27.66 2.20 -10.90
CA SER A 79 27.29 2.85 -12.17
C SER A 79 26.34 4.00 -11.85
N PRO A 80 26.37 5.14 -12.57
CA PRO A 80 25.34 6.16 -12.39
C PRO A 80 23.94 5.54 -12.53
N GLY A 81 23.06 5.77 -11.54
CA GLY A 81 21.73 5.16 -11.52
C GLY A 81 21.65 3.74 -10.94
N ASP A 82 22.74 3.11 -10.51
CA ASP A 82 22.76 1.80 -9.84
C ASP A 82 22.56 1.98 -8.33
N CYS A 83 21.31 2.01 -7.90
CA CYS A 83 20.94 2.33 -6.53
C CYS A 83 20.69 1.09 -5.67
N ASN A 84 20.61 -0.11 -6.26
CA ASN A 84 20.66 -1.36 -5.52
C ASN A 84 22.10 -1.94 -5.42
N CYS A 85 23.07 -1.36 -6.13
CA CYS A 85 24.47 -1.77 -6.20
C CYS A 85 24.72 -3.18 -6.71
N ASP A 86 23.96 -3.60 -7.72
CA ASP A 86 24.18 -4.87 -8.41
C ASP A 86 25.10 -4.77 -9.64
N GLY A 87 25.49 -3.54 -10.02
CA GLY A 87 26.37 -3.23 -11.14
C GLY A 87 25.65 -2.77 -12.41
N THR A 88 24.32 -2.89 -12.45
CA THR A 88 23.46 -2.44 -13.55
C THR A 88 22.74 -1.16 -13.13
N ALA A 89 22.52 -0.23 -14.06
CA ALA A 89 21.73 0.96 -13.72
C ALA A 89 20.25 0.56 -13.55
N ASP A 90 19.58 1.13 -12.55
CA ASP A 90 18.22 0.73 -12.18
C ASP A 90 17.26 0.85 -13.38
N GLY A 91 17.32 1.94 -14.16
CA GLY A 91 16.47 2.12 -15.36
C GLY A 91 16.84 1.28 -16.58
N GLU A 92 17.75 0.32 -16.44
CA GLU A 92 17.96 -0.79 -17.38
C GLU A 92 17.33 -2.10 -16.89
N GLN A 93 16.68 -2.09 -15.72
CA GLN A 93 16.22 -3.26 -14.99
C GLN A 93 14.75 -3.12 -14.61
N SER A 94 13.86 -3.77 -15.37
CA SER A 94 12.41 -3.74 -15.13
C SER A 94 11.96 -4.17 -13.72
N ASN A 95 12.82 -4.79 -12.92
CA ASN A 95 12.55 -5.25 -11.57
C ASN A 95 13.21 -4.41 -10.47
N VAL A 96 13.80 -3.27 -10.83
CA VAL A 96 14.44 -2.31 -9.92
C VAL A 96 13.94 -0.91 -10.26
N SER A 97 13.34 -0.21 -9.29
CA SER A 97 12.76 1.12 -9.52
C SER A 97 13.29 2.11 -8.50
N SER A 98 13.87 3.22 -8.95
CA SER A 98 14.47 4.23 -8.06
C SER A 98 13.88 5.63 -8.21
N LEU A 99 13.28 6.17 -7.14
CA LEU A 99 12.59 7.46 -7.20
C LEU A 99 12.73 8.30 -5.91
N PRO A 100 12.59 9.64 -6.01
CA PRO A 100 12.52 10.51 -4.85
C PRO A 100 11.29 10.23 -4.00
N GLY A 101 11.50 10.03 -2.69
CA GLY A 101 10.48 10.08 -1.66
C GLY A 101 10.59 11.32 -0.76
N PRO A 102 9.73 11.45 0.26
CA PRO A 102 9.68 12.62 1.13
C PRO A 102 11.00 12.98 1.84
N ASN A 103 11.84 11.98 2.15
CA ASN A 103 13.09 12.18 2.91
C ASN A 103 14.30 11.51 2.26
N GLY A 104 14.38 11.55 0.93
CA GLY A 104 15.48 11.00 0.12
C GLY A 104 14.98 10.09 -0.98
N TYR A 105 15.89 9.51 -1.75
CA TYR A 105 15.54 8.47 -2.71
C TYR A 105 15.13 7.18 -2.00
N LEU A 106 14.32 6.39 -2.69
CA LEU A 106 14.06 5.00 -2.35
C LEU A 106 14.22 4.13 -3.59
N THR A 107 14.59 2.87 -3.39
CA THR A 107 14.70 1.85 -4.44
C THR A 107 13.84 0.66 -4.08
N LEU A 108 12.91 0.29 -4.96
CA LEU A 108 12.16 -0.96 -4.90
C LEU A 108 12.91 -2.01 -5.73
N TRP A 109 13.34 -3.09 -5.10
CA TRP A 109 13.97 -4.22 -5.78
C TRP A 109 13.12 -5.48 -5.60
N ASN A 110 12.54 -5.93 -6.70
CA ASN A 110 11.82 -7.19 -6.78
C ASN A 110 12.73 -8.28 -7.38
N GLN A 111 12.86 -9.40 -6.67
CA GLN A 111 13.78 -10.48 -7.05
C GLN A 111 13.06 -11.71 -7.63
N SER A 112 11.74 -11.63 -7.87
CA SER A 112 10.95 -12.83 -8.22
C SER A 112 9.91 -12.61 -9.31
N CYS A 113 9.32 -11.43 -9.43
CA CYS A 113 8.39 -11.12 -10.52
C CYS A 113 9.11 -10.58 -11.77
N PRO A 114 8.51 -10.65 -12.97
CA PRO A 114 9.13 -10.18 -14.21
C PRO A 114 9.42 -8.68 -14.25
N GLN A 115 8.56 -7.86 -13.64
CA GLN A 115 8.66 -6.40 -13.67
C GLN A 115 7.97 -5.76 -12.47
N ASN A 116 8.42 -4.55 -12.14
CA ASN A 116 7.69 -3.57 -11.37
C ASN A 116 6.78 -2.78 -12.31
N ALA A 117 5.73 -2.17 -11.78
CA ALA A 117 4.85 -1.28 -12.53
C ALA A 117 4.19 -0.27 -11.56
N ASN A 118 3.85 0.91 -12.08
CA ASN A 118 3.18 1.98 -11.33
C ASN A 118 3.90 2.33 -10.02
N VAL A 119 5.24 2.32 -10.01
CA VAL A 119 5.99 2.60 -8.79
C VAL A 119 5.88 4.08 -8.44
N VAL A 120 5.47 4.37 -7.20
CA VAL A 120 5.21 5.72 -6.73
C VAL A 120 5.60 5.89 -5.26
N ALA A 121 6.17 7.06 -4.93
CA ALA A 121 6.37 7.47 -3.55
C ALA A 121 5.14 8.28 -3.09
N LEU A 122 4.55 7.89 -1.97
CA LEU A 122 3.34 8.50 -1.43
C LEU A 122 3.61 9.11 -0.06
N MET A 123 2.92 10.19 0.27
CA MET A 123 2.76 10.67 1.63
C MET A 123 1.50 10.07 2.25
N GLU A 124 1.52 9.83 3.56
CA GLU A 124 0.33 9.38 4.30
C GLU A 124 -0.87 10.30 4.04
N SER A 125 -0.63 11.61 3.97
CA SER A 125 -1.65 12.64 3.70
C SER A 125 -2.36 12.52 2.35
N GLU A 126 -1.79 11.76 1.41
CA GLU A 126 -2.38 11.49 0.10
C GLU A 126 -3.36 10.31 0.14
N LEU A 127 -3.40 9.57 1.25
CA LEU A 127 -4.28 8.42 1.43
C LEU A 127 -5.67 8.81 1.95
N PRO A 128 -6.72 8.02 1.61
CA PRO A 128 -8.09 8.29 2.05
C PRO A 128 -8.28 8.29 3.58
N THR A 129 -7.42 7.59 4.32
CA THR A 129 -7.45 7.50 5.78
C THR A 129 -6.04 7.66 6.32
N GLN A 130 -5.91 8.28 7.49
CA GLN A 130 -4.64 8.50 8.17
C GLN A 130 -4.47 7.48 9.31
N ASP A 131 -3.24 7.18 9.68
CA ASP A 131 -2.82 6.37 10.81
C ASP A 131 -2.42 7.26 12.00
N PRO A 132 -3.35 7.58 12.92
CA PRO A 132 -3.04 8.46 14.04
C PRO A 132 -1.97 7.89 14.99
N ALA A 133 -1.69 6.58 14.91
CA ALA A 133 -0.75 5.89 15.78
C ALA A 133 0.69 5.84 15.25
N ALA A 134 0.92 6.23 13.99
CA ALA A 134 2.23 6.13 13.35
C ALA A 134 2.66 7.43 12.66
N LEU A 135 3.95 7.50 12.35
CA LEU A 135 4.54 8.51 11.46
C LEU A 135 5.32 7.77 10.38
N TYR A 136 5.25 8.28 9.15
CA TYR A 136 5.92 7.71 7.96
C TYR A 136 7.02 8.63 7.46
N PRO A 137 8.20 8.65 8.12
CA PRO A 137 9.25 9.58 7.77
C PRO A 137 9.73 9.41 6.32
N PHE A 138 9.73 8.20 5.75
CA PHE A 138 10.15 8.00 4.36
C PHE A 138 8.97 7.96 3.39
N GLY A 139 7.77 8.35 3.85
CA GLY A 139 6.54 8.12 3.12
C GLY A 139 6.21 6.64 3.01
N LEU A 140 5.45 6.32 1.97
CA LEU A 140 5.08 4.98 1.55
C LEU A 140 5.57 4.76 0.12
N VAL A 141 5.71 3.51 -0.26
CA VAL A 141 5.97 3.05 -1.63
C VAL A 141 4.73 2.33 -2.10
N GLY A 142 4.12 2.82 -3.17
CA GLY A 142 3.06 2.13 -3.91
C GLY A 142 3.64 1.47 -5.15
N PHE A 143 3.18 0.27 -5.49
CA PHE A 143 3.61 -0.45 -6.71
C PHE A 143 2.59 -1.52 -7.12
N THR A 144 2.77 -2.03 -8.33
CA THR A 144 2.05 -3.16 -8.92
C THR A 144 3.08 -4.16 -9.48
N LEU A 145 2.90 -5.45 -9.22
CA LEU A 145 3.73 -6.52 -9.78
C LEU A 145 2.86 -7.42 -10.65
N PRO A 146 2.76 -7.16 -11.96
CA PRO A 146 1.96 -7.97 -12.86
C PRO A 146 2.59 -9.35 -13.09
N GLU A 147 1.75 -10.34 -13.37
CA GLU A 147 2.17 -11.73 -13.64
C GLU A 147 3.01 -12.31 -12.49
N CYS A 148 2.59 -12.07 -11.24
CA CYS A 148 3.34 -12.46 -10.06
C CYS A 148 2.49 -13.16 -8.99
N GLU A 149 2.84 -14.41 -8.71
CA GLU A 149 2.24 -15.22 -7.65
C GLU A 149 2.96 -15.04 -6.30
N THR A 150 4.27 -14.75 -6.34
CA THR A 150 5.10 -14.59 -5.14
C THR A 150 6.26 -13.64 -5.42
N ALA A 151 6.38 -12.61 -4.60
CA ALA A 151 7.40 -11.56 -4.72
C ALA A 151 8.35 -11.60 -3.52
N ASN A 152 9.66 -11.67 -3.76
CA ASN A 152 10.67 -11.36 -2.75
C ASN A 152 11.14 -9.93 -2.97
N LEU A 153 10.85 -9.07 -1.99
CA LEU A 153 11.02 -7.64 -2.11
C LEU A 153 12.10 -7.15 -1.15
N GLN A 154 12.88 -6.18 -1.61
CA GLN A 154 13.73 -5.34 -0.79
C GLN A 154 13.48 -3.88 -1.16
N ILE A 155 13.24 -3.04 -0.16
CA ILE A 155 13.16 -1.60 -0.34
C ILE A 155 14.34 -0.96 0.37
N ILE A 156 15.11 -0.13 -0.34
CA ILE A 156 16.29 0.58 0.17
C ILE A 156 15.96 2.07 0.29
N PHE A 157 16.21 2.67 1.45
CA PHE A 157 15.99 4.10 1.70
C PHE A 157 17.34 4.84 1.74
N HIS A 158 17.57 5.75 0.79
CA HIS A 158 18.85 6.45 0.58
C HIS A 158 19.01 7.73 1.42
N GLY A 159 18.04 8.03 2.29
CA GLY A 159 18.10 9.16 3.20
C GLY A 159 18.99 8.91 4.43
N PRO A 160 19.35 9.98 5.19
CA PRO A 160 20.06 9.83 6.44
C PRO A 160 19.22 9.04 7.44
N LEU A 161 19.64 7.80 7.75
CA LEU A 161 19.02 7.04 8.83
C LEU A 161 19.52 7.55 10.18
N GLN A 162 18.62 8.13 10.96
CA GLN A 162 18.85 8.44 12.37
C GLN A 162 17.86 7.74 13.30
N TRP A 163 17.15 6.70 12.83
CA TRP A 163 15.98 6.17 13.55
C TRP A 163 16.28 4.90 14.36
N PRO A 164 15.61 4.74 15.51
CA PRO A 164 15.76 3.56 16.34
C PRO A 164 15.13 2.36 15.63
N LEU A 165 15.97 1.55 14.97
CA LEU A 165 15.57 0.29 14.32
C LEU A 165 14.74 -0.61 15.26
N ALA A 166 14.91 -0.48 16.58
CA ALA A 166 14.18 -1.24 17.59
C ALA A 166 12.67 -0.95 17.66
N SER A 167 12.19 0.16 17.10
CA SER A 167 10.76 0.52 17.07
C SER A 167 10.22 0.72 15.66
N LEU A 168 10.96 0.30 14.64
CA LEU A 168 10.57 0.46 13.26
C LEU A 168 9.69 -0.74 12.85
N GLU A 169 8.51 -0.45 12.33
CA GLU A 169 7.60 -1.43 11.76
C GLU A 169 7.44 -1.13 10.27
N TYR A 170 7.18 -2.14 9.45
CA TYR A 170 6.68 -1.90 8.09
C TYR A 170 5.17 -1.98 8.12
N LYS A 171 4.49 -0.89 7.79
CA LYS A 171 3.02 -0.84 7.78
C LYS A 171 2.53 -0.63 6.37
N LYS A 172 1.42 -1.29 6.05
CA LYS A 172 0.73 -1.20 4.76
C LYS A 172 -0.58 -0.47 4.94
N PHE A 173 -1.05 0.17 3.86
CA PHE A 173 -2.41 0.65 3.75
C PHE A 173 -3.14 -0.17 2.70
N GLY A 174 -4.04 -1.04 3.11
CA GLY A 174 -4.69 -1.96 2.20
C GLY A 174 -5.75 -2.79 2.91
N PRO A 175 -6.51 -3.62 2.18
CA PRO A 175 -7.42 -4.56 2.79
C PRO A 175 -6.65 -5.66 3.53
N THR A 176 -7.04 -5.94 4.77
CA THR A 176 -6.51 -7.13 5.49
C THR A 176 -7.06 -8.45 4.95
N THR A 177 -8.13 -8.39 4.15
CA THR A 177 -8.62 -9.49 3.32
C THR A 177 -8.57 -9.07 1.86
N PRO A 178 -7.65 -9.62 1.04
CA PRO A 178 -7.40 -9.19 -0.34
C PRO A 178 -8.70 -9.06 -1.17
N GLY A 179 -8.84 -7.97 -1.93
CA GLY A 179 -10.05 -7.64 -2.70
C GLY A 179 -11.29 -7.19 -1.90
N VAL A 180 -11.24 -7.17 -0.55
CA VAL A 180 -12.39 -6.80 0.30
C VAL A 180 -12.22 -5.40 0.89
N LEU A 181 -12.79 -4.40 0.19
CA LEU A 181 -12.70 -2.97 0.55
C LEU A 181 -13.14 -2.63 1.98
N ALA A 182 -14.05 -3.41 2.58
CA ALA A 182 -14.52 -3.19 3.95
C ALA A 182 -13.44 -3.43 5.01
N THR A 183 -12.30 -4.03 4.62
CA THR A 183 -11.18 -4.36 5.50
C THR A 183 -9.98 -3.44 5.31
N VAL A 184 -10.12 -2.38 4.51
CA VAL A 184 -9.05 -1.41 4.21
C VAL A 184 -8.68 -0.62 5.46
N GLY A 185 -7.38 -0.58 5.75
CA GLY A 185 -6.82 0.23 6.82
C GLY A 185 -5.32 0.01 6.95
N PHE A 186 -4.72 0.66 7.95
CA PHE A 186 -3.32 0.44 8.26
C PHE A 186 -3.11 -0.81 9.13
N TYR A 187 -2.12 -1.62 8.76
CA TYR A 187 -1.70 -2.77 9.55
C TYR A 187 -0.20 -3.02 9.42
N VAL A 188 0.39 -3.69 10.42
CA VAL A 188 1.79 -4.13 10.38
C VAL A 188 1.91 -5.32 9.45
N LEU A 189 2.83 -5.27 8.50
CA LEU A 189 3.13 -6.41 7.63
C LEU A 189 3.93 -7.46 8.42
N PRO A 190 3.40 -8.67 8.63
CA PRO A 190 4.16 -9.73 9.28
C PRO A 190 5.32 -10.18 8.40
N GLY A 191 6.47 -10.47 9.03
CA GLY A 191 7.64 -11.00 8.32
C GLY A 191 8.54 -9.95 7.67
N ALA A 192 8.22 -8.65 7.77
CA ALA A 192 9.14 -7.60 7.36
C ALA A 192 10.39 -7.56 8.26
N VAL A 193 11.57 -7.56 7.63
CA VAL A 193 12.88 -7.57 8.31
C VAL A 193 13.67 -6.33 7.92
N PHE A 194 13.99 -5.48 8.90
CA PHE A 194 14.85 -4.32 8.70
C PHE A 194 16.33 -4.68 8.84
N SER A 195 17.15 -4.19 7.92
CA SER A 195 18.62 -4.32 7.93
C SER A 195 19.27 -3.01 7.48
N GLY A 196 19.73 -2.21 8.44
CA GLY A 196 20.24 -0.86 8.15
C GLY A 196 19.16 -0.02 7.46
N ASN A 197 19.46 0.44 6.25
CA ASN A 197 18.61 1.29 5.42
C ASN A 197 17.58 0.53 4.58
N SER A 198 17.50 -0.79 4.69
CA SER A 198 16.57 -1.58 3.90
C SER A 198 15.58 -2.36 4.74
N VAL A 199 14.46 -2.71 4.10
CA VAL A 199 13.48 -3.65 4.61
C VAL A 199 13.26 -4.73 3.55
N SER A 200 13.18 -5.98 3.96
CA SER A 200 12.85 -7.09 3.09
C SER A 200 11.64 -7.88 3.59
N PHE A 201 10.84 -8.39 2.67
CA PHE A 201 9.65 -9.19 2.94
C PHE A 201 9.23 -9.98 1.70
N THR A 202 8.30 -10.92 1.90
CA THR A 202 7.68 -11.68 0.82
C THR A 202 6.20 -11.32 0.75
N LEU A 203 5.67 -11.15 -0.46
CA LEU A 203 4.23 -11.05 -0.74
C LEU A 203 3.81 -12.23 -1.63
N GLU A 204 2.54 -12.60 -1.54
CA GLU A 204 1.91 -13.64 -2.34
C GLU A 204 0.58 -13.09 -2.85
N ASP A 205 0.21 -13.45 -4.09
CA ASP A 205 -1.07 -13.07 -4.69
C ASP A 205 -2.23 -13.61 -3.84
N ASN A 206 -3.25 -12.77 -3.64
CA ASN A 206 -4.44 -13.09 -2.85
C ASN A 206 -4.10 -13.54 -1.41
N LYS A 207 -3.03 -12.99 -0.82
CA LYS A 207 -2.67 -13.13 0.61
C LYS A 207 -2.56 -11.78 1.30
N LEU A 208 -2.50 -11.80 2.64
CA LEU A 208 -2.30 -10.58 3.43
C LEU A 208 -1.06 -9.84 2.93
N GLY A 209 -1.25 -8.61 2.49
CA GLY A 209 -0.19 -7.85 1.85
C GLY A 209 -0.46 -7.54 0.38
N ASP A 210 -1.41 -8.22 -0.24
CA ASP A 210 -1.91 -7.87 -1.55
C ASP A 210 -3.27 -7.16 -1.42
N ASP A 211 -3.43 -6.06 -2.16
CA ASP A 211 -4.66 -5.27 -2.17
C ASP A 211 -5.75 -5.91 -3.05
N THR A 212 -5.37 -6.73 -4.03
CA THR A 212 -6.24 -7.32 -5.04
C THR A 212 -6.73 -8.72 -4.68
N GLY A 213 -7.54 -9.35 -5.54
CA GLY A 213 -7.96 -10.75 -5.34
C GLY A 213 -7.00 -11.68 -6.07
N ASP A 214 -7.39 -12.95 -6.24
CA ASP A 214 -6.67 -13.91 -7.10
C ASP A 214 -6.77 -13.49 -8.58
N ASP A 215 -5.79 -12.70 -9.03
CA ASP A 215 -5.75 -12.14 -10.39
C ASP A 215 -4.35 -12.14 -11.04
N GLY A 216 -3.38 -12.79 -10.40
CA GLY A 216 -1.99 -12.88 -10.87
C GLY A 216 -1.23 -11.56 -10.75
N THR A 217 -1.73 -10.60 -9.98
CA THR A 217 -1.11 -9.29 -9.77
C THR A 217 -1.03 -8.98 -8.29
N ILE A 218 0.15 -8.58 -7.82
CA ILE A 218 0.30 -8.09 -6.46
C ILE A 218 0.27 -6.57 -6.49
N VAL A 219 -0.67 -5.96 -5.76
CA VAL A 219 -0.74 -4.51 -5.55
C VAL A 219 -0.44 -4.22 -4.08
N ASP A 220 0.50 -3.31 -3.84
CA ASP A 220 0.89 -2.93 -2.48
C ASP A 220 1.12 -1.42 -2.38
N GLN A 221 0.77 -0.88 -1.23
CA GLN A 221 1.30 0.37 -0.74
C GLN A 221 1.63 0.32 0.76
N GLY A 222 2.87 0.64 1.11
CA GLY A 222 3.34 0.59 2.49
C GLY A 222 4.67 1.28 2.72
N GLY A 223 5.09 1.39 3.97
CA GLY A 223 6.37 2.01 4.29
C GLY A 223 6.80 1.86 5.75
N PRO A 224 8.04 2.30 6.06
CA PRO A 224 8.56 2.29 7.42
C PRO A 224 7.78 3.27 8.30
N ALA A 225 7.28 2.76 9.40
CA ALA A 225 6.49 3.46 10.38
C ALA A 225 7.21 3.47 11.73
N VAL A 226 7.16 4.62 12.41
CA VAL A 226 7.53 4.74 13.82
C VAL A 226 6.31 5.13 14.65
N PRO A 227 6.23 4.75 15.93
CA PRO A 227 5.14 5.18 16.79
C PRO A 227 5.01 6.71 16.81
N ASN A 228 3.78 7.21 16.65
CA ASN A 228 3.51 8.63 16.83
C ASN A 228 3.42 8.94 18.34
N PRO A 229 4.39 9.65 18.95
CA PRO A 229 4.35 9.95 20.37
C PRO A 229 3.23 10.93 20.74
N MET A 230 2.66 11.60 19.73
CA MET A 230 1.53 12.52 19.88
C MET A 230 0.20 11.88 19.51
N ALA A 231 0.17 10.57 19.27
CA ALA A 231 -1.07 9.85 19.02
C ALA A 231 -2.06 10.13 20.16
N PRO A 232 -3.32 10.49 19.86
CA PRO A 232 -4.31 10.74 20.89
C PRO A 232 -4.46 9.49 21.75
N VAL A 233 -4.08 9.60 23.03
CA VAL A 233 -4.34 8.54 24.00
C VAL A 233 -5.85 8.41 24.10
N PRO A 234 -6.44 7.22 23.87
CA PRO A 234 -7.87 7.03 24.02
C PRO A 234 -8.28 7.40 25.44
N VAL A 235 -8.87 8.59 25.59
CA VAL A 235 -9.44 9.03 26.86
C VAL A 235 -10.67 8.19 27.10
N VAL A 236 -10.65 7.42 28.19
CA VAL A 236 -11.84 6.70 28.65
C VAL A 236 -12.95 7.73 28.81
N ALA A 237 -14.04 7.56 28.06
CA ALA A 237 -15.19 8.45 28.16
C ALA A 237 -15.57 8.62 29.64
N PRO A 238 -16.00 9.81 30.10
CA PRO A 238 -16.28 10.06 31.52
C PRO A 238 -17.18 8.99 32.16
N LEU A 239 -18.16 8.48 31.40
CA LEU A 239 -19.02 7.37 31.82
C LEU A 239 -18.26 6.06 32.10
N GLY A 240 -17.26 5.72 31.29
CA GLY A 240 -16.38 4.58 31.52
C GLY A 240 -15.49 4.76 32.76
N ALA A 241 -15.05 5.99 33.03
CA ALA A 241 -14.30 6.31 34.25
C ALA A 241 -15.19 6.16 35.50
N PHE A 242 -16.44 6.62 35.45
CA PHE A 242 -17.41 6.40 36.54
C PHE A 242 -17.71 4.90 36.75
N GLY A 243 -17.79 4.11 35.68
CA GLY A 243 -17.93 2.65 35.75
C GLY A 243 -16.77 1.97 36.48
N LEU A 244 -15.53 2.39 36.20
CA LEU A 244 -14.34 1.81 36.83
C LEU A 244 -14.23 2.21 38.32
N VAL A 245 -14.54 3.47 38.65
CA VAL A 245 -14.58 3.95 40.04
C VAL A 245 -15.67 3.23 40.85
N THR A 246 -16.86 3.04 40.29
CA THR A 246 -17.94 2.32 40.98
C THR A 246 -17.60 0.84 41.22
N LEU A 247 -16.95 0.17 40.27
CA LEU A 247 -16.46 -1.21 40.45
C LEU A 247 -15.40 -1.32 41.58
N LEU A 248 -14.47 -0.36 41.64
CA LEU A 248 -13.47 -0.30 42.72
C LEU A 248 -14.10 -0.03 44.09
N LEU A 249 -15.11 0.84 44.14
CA LEU A 249 -15.84 1.12 45.39
C LEU A 249 -16.65 -0.11 45.86
N LEU A 250 -17.33 -0.82 44.95
CA LEU A 250 -18.11 -2.02 45.30
C LEU A 250 -17.23 -3.16 45.80
N THR A 251 -16.05 -3.37 45.20
CA THR A 251 -15.08 -4.39 45.67
C THR A 251 -14.44 -4.01 47.00
N GLY A 252 -14.13 -2.73 47.22
CA GLY A 252 -13.66 -2.20 48.51
C GLY A 252 -14.70 -2.38 49.63
N VAL A 253 -15.97 -2.08 49.37
CA VAL A 253 -17.05 -2.25 50.36
C VAL A 253 -17.26 -3.73 50.71
N CYS A 254 -17.27 -4.62 49.72
CA CYS A 254 -17.40 -6.06 49.94
C CYS A 254 -16.26 -6.66 50.79
N THR A 255 -15.01 -6.19 50.61
CA THR A 255 -13.87 -6.66 51.41
C THR A 255 -13.93 -6.15 52.86
N LEU A 256 -14.35 -4.91 53.09
CA LEU A 256 -14.58 -4.35 54.42
C LEU A 256 -15.71 -5.09 55.17
N TRP A 257 -16.80 -5.41 54.48
CA TRP A 257 -17.94 -6.12 55.09
C TRP A 257 -17.60 -7.56 55.47
N ARG A 258 -16.76 -8.24 54.68
CA ARG A 258 -16.23 -9.58 55.03
C ARG A 258 -15.33 -9.54 56.27
N ARG A 259 -14.51 -8.50 56.42
CA ARG A 259 -13.59 -8.38 57.57
C ARG A 259 -14.31 -8.10 58.89
N GLY A 260 -15.40 -7.32 58.85
CA GLY A 260 -16.22 -7.03 60.04
C GLY A 260 -16.98 -8.25 60.60
N ARG A 261 -17.40 -9.19 59.75
CA ARG A 261 -18.17 -10.38 60.19
C ARG A 261 -17.34 -11.41 60.95
N HIS A 262 -16.02 -11.44 60.77
CA HIS A 262 -15.16 -12.40 61.48
C HIS A 262 -14.76 -11.97 62.90
N VAL A 263 -14.84 -10.68 63.24
CA VAL A 263 -14.45 -10.18 64.57
C VAL A 263 -15.58 -10.35 65.61
N GLY A 264 -16.83 -10.52 65.18
CA GLY A 264 -18.00 -10.69 66.07
C GLY A 264 -18.22 -12.10 66.63
N ALA A 265 -17.54 -13.13 66.10
CA ALA A 265 -17.78 -14.53 66.47
C ALA A 265 -16.95 -15.04 67.67
N ALA A 266 -16.08 -14.21 68.26
CA ALA A 266 -15.17 -14.60 69.35
C ALA A 266 -15.59 -14.10 70.75
N ARG A 267 -16.85 -13.67 70.94
CA ARG A 267 -17.42 -13.32 72.25
C ARG A 267 -18.73 -14.08 72.51
N ARG A 268 -18.63 -15.39 72.77
CA ARG A 268 -19.58 -16.15 73.58
C ARG A 268 -18.83 -17.25 74.32
#